data_AF-S3WY94-F1
#
_entry.id   AF-S3WY94-F1
#
_cell.length_a   1.000
_cell.length_b   1.000
_cell.length_c   1.000
_cell.angle_alpha   90.00
_cell.angle_beta   90.00
_cell.angle_gamma   90.00
#
_symmetry.space_group_name_H-M   'P 1'
#
loop_
_entity.id
_entity.type
_entity.pdbx_description
1 polymer ?
#
loop_
_entity_poly.entity_id
_entity_poly.type
_entity_poly.pdbx_seq_one_letter_code
_entity_poly.pdbx_strand_id
1 'polypeptide(L)'
;MNQCPRHACGRIVRRIMKHKKPSAARCPLRPGDPCSLCQPGADGPHNCGLVYLVMDDPELRELYAEQLKRTRNRHERNDKKP
;
A
#
# COMPACT_ATOMS: atom_id res chain seq x y z
N MET A 1 -2.44 44.48 -13.44
CA MET A 1 -1.17 43.70 -13.57
C MET A 1 -0.70 43.34 -12.17
N ASN A 2 -0.39 42.13 -11.74
CA ASN A 2 -0.57 40.77 -12.23
C ASN A 2 -0.59 39.87 -10.98
N GLN A 3 -1.53 38.93 -10.97
CA GLN A 3 -1.66 37.85 -10.00
C GLN A 3 -0.47 36.88 -10.09
N CYS A 4 0.02 36.37 -8.95
CA CYS A 4 -0.08 34.94 -8.59
C CYS A 4 0.80 34.59 -7.36
N PRO A 5 0.21 34.11 -6.24
CA PRO A 5 0.97 33.61 -5.09
C PRO A 5 1.45 32.18 -5.34
N ARG A 6 2.74 32.03 -5.66
CA ARG A 6 3.42 30.78 -6.08
C ARG A 6 3.39 29.61 -5.08
N HIS A 7 2.80 29.75 -3.89
CA HIS A 7 2.91 28.76 -2.80
C HIS A 7 1.68 27.84 -2.63
N ALA A 8 0.50 28.22 -3.12
CA ALA A 8 -0.70 27.38 -3.04
C ALA A 8 -0.68 26.22 -4.05
N CYS A 9 -0.05 26.41 -5.22
CA CYS A 9 0.07 25.39 -6.25
C CYS A 9 0.91 24.19 -5.79
N GLY A 10 2.02 24.43 -5.06
CA GLY A 10 3.03 23.41 -4.73
C GLY A 10 2.59 22.30 -3.76
N ARG A 11 1.52 22.47 -2.98
CA ARG A 11 1.03 21.44 -2.05
C ARG A 11 0.11 20.43 -2.75
N ILE A 12 -0.69 20.91 -3.70
CA ILE A 12 -1.63 20.10 -4.49
C ILE A 12 -0.88 19.23 -5.50
N VAL A 13 0.04 19.81 -6.28
CA VAL A 13 0.83 19.01 -7.27
C VAL A 13 1.68 17.93 -6.62
N ARG A 14 2.26 18.18 -5.43
CA ARG A 14 3.00 17.17 -4.66
C ARG A 14 2.12 16.00 -4.22
N ARG A 15 0.85 16.26 -3.89
CA ARG A 15 -0.10 15.21 -3.51
C ARG A 15 -0.53 14.37 -4.72
N ILE A 16 -0.81 15.01 -5.86
CA ILE A 16 -1.18 14.32 -7.12
C ILE A 16 -0.04 13.40 -7.60
N MET A 17 1.21 13.89 -7.60
CA MET A 17 2.36 13.11 -8.07
C MET A 17 2.77 11.97 -7.13
N LYS A 18 2.49 12.07 -5.81
CA LYS A 18 2.78 11.01 -4.83
C LYS A 18 1.90 9.76 -4.99
N HIS A 19 0.77 9.88 -5.69
CA HIS A 19 -0.19 8.79 -5.90
C HIS A 19 -0.08 8.11 -7.27
N LYS A 20 0.69 8.65 -8.23
CA LYS A 20 1.04 7.95 -9.47
C LYS A 20 2.17 6.95 -9.21
N LYS A 21 1.91 5.88 -8.44
CA LYS A 21 2.79 4.71 -8.47
C LYS A 21 2.36 3.82 -9.65
N PRO A 22 3.30 3.32 -10.48
CA PRO A 22 2.97 2.32 -11.49
C PRO A 22 2.28 1.13 -10.81
N SER A 23 1.47 0.40 -11.56
CA SER A 23 0.68 -0.78 -11.15
C SER A 23 1.56 -1.98 -10.74
N ALA A 24 2.67 -1.74 -10.05
CA ALA A 24 3.45 -2.75 -9.39
C ALA A 24 2.53 -3.53 -8.45
N ALA A 25 2.55 -4.85 -8.58
CA ALA A 25 1.79 -5.72 -7.71
C ALA A 25 2.09 -5.35 -6.25
N ARG A 26 1.03 -5.15 -5.46
CA ARG A 26 1.17 -4.82 -4.04
C ARG A 26 1.60 -6.06 -3.27
N CYS A 27 2.44 -5.90 -2.26
CA CYS A 27 2.78 -7.00 -1.37
C CYS A 27 1.56 -7.32 -0.48
N PRO A 28 1.01 -8.55 -0.49
CA PRO A 28 -0.14 -8.90 0.35
C PRO A 28 0.15 -8.69 1.83
N LEU A 29 1.37 -9.00 2.27
CA LEU A 29 1.80 -8.91 3.66
C LEU A 29 2.05 -7.46 4.13
N ARG A 30 2.25 -6.52 3.20
CA ARG A 30 2.46 -5.09 3.50
C ARG A 30 1.42 -4.24 2.76
N PRO A 31 0.17 -4.17 3.26
CA PRO A 31 -0.88 -3.40 2.62
C PRO A 31 -0.48 -1.92 2.49
N GLY A 32 -0.35 -1.44 1.25
CA GLY A 32 0.03 -0.05 0.93
C GLY A 32 1.43 0.11 0.33
N ASP A 33 2.28 -0.90 0.44
CA ASP A 33 3.62 -0.93 -0.17
C ASP A 33 3.62 -1.73 -1.49
N PRO A 34 4.26 -1.24 -2.56
CA PRO A 34 4.55 -2.08 -3.73
C PRO A 34 5.45 -3.27 -3.33
N CYS A 35 5.38 -4.35 -4.10
CA CYS A 35 6.33 -5.44 -3.96
C CYS A 35 7.75 -4.92 -4.22
N SER A 36 8.69 -5.29 -3.34
CA SER A 36 10.10 -4.92 -3.45
C SER A 36 11.00 -6.07 -3.91
N LEU A 37 10.41 -7.19 -4.35
CA LEU A 37 11.12 -8.42 -4.76
C LEU A 37 12.20 -8.85 -3.74
N CYS A 38 11.86 -8.80 -2.44
CA CYS A 38 12.82 -9.03 -1.36
C CYS A 38 13.33 -10.47 -1.24
N GLN A 39 12.70 -11.42 -1.94
CA GLN A 39 13.08 -12.82 -1.92
C GLN A 39 13.68 -13.20 -3.29
N PRO A 40 14.93 -13.71 -3.34
CA PRO A 40 15.54 -14.25 -4.55
C PRO A 40 14.61 -15.13 -5.40
N GLY A 41 14.56 -14.85 -6.71
CA GLY A 41 13.77 -15.64 -7.67
C GLY A 41 12.28 -15.34 -7.70
N ALA A 42 11.78 -14.42 -6.86
CA ALA A 42 10.40 -13.95 -6.96
C ALA A 42 10.28 -12.80 -7.96
N ASP A 43 9.24 -12.83 -8.80
CA ASP A 43 8.84 -11.78 -9.74
C ASP A 43 7.57 -11.06 -9.26
N GLY A 44 6.92 -11.59 -8.24
CA GLY A 44 5.77 -10.97 -7.60
C GLY A 44 5.15 -11.82 -6.50
N PRO A 45 3.97 -11.43 -6.00
CA PRO A 45 3.29 -12.14 -4.92
C PRO A 45 2.92 -13.59 -5.24
N HIS A 46 2.70 -13.90 -6.52
CA HIS A 46 2.26 -15.21 -6.99
C HIS A 46 3.36 -16.29 -6.91
N ASN A 47 4.64 -15.89 -6.96
CA ASN A 47 5.80 -16.79 -6.83
C ASN A 47 6.69 -16.44 -5.62
N CYS A 48 6.15 -15.72 -4.63
CA CYS A 48 6.88 -15.36 -3.42
C CYS A 48 6.75 -16.47 -2.35
N GLY A 49 7.87 -17.09 -1.98
CA GLY A 49 7.89 -18.14 -0.95
C GLY A 49 7.36 -17.70 0.42
N LEU A 50 7.56 -16.43 0.81
CA LEU A 50 7.01 -15.90 2.06
C LEU A 50 5.46 -15.83 2.02
N VAL A 51 4.89 -15.42 0.89
CA VAL A 51 3.43 -15.38 0.70
C VAL A 51 2.88 -16.80 0.75
N TYR A 52 3.57 -17.77 0.13
CA TYR A 52 3.20 -19.18 0.19
C TYR A 52 3.10 -19.66 1.65
N LEU A 53 4.15 -19.47 2.45
CA LEU A 53 4.17 -19.96 3.84
C LEU A 53 3.05 -19.38 4.71
N VAL A 54 2.76 -18.08 4.56
CA VAL A 54 1.68 -17.43 5.35
C VAL A 54 0.29 -17.91 4.92
N MET A 55 0.09 -18.19 3.63
CA MET A 55 -1.21 -18.60 3.11
C MET A 55 -1.48 -20.09 3.28
N ASP A 56 -0.43 -20.92 3.33
CA ASP A 56 -0.50 -22.37 3.54
C ASP A 56 -0.83 -22.71 5.01
N ASP A 57 -0.28 -21.94 5.96
CA ASP A 57 -0.54 -22.13 7.38
C ASP A 57 -1.92 -21.57 7.80
N PRO A 58 -2.83 -22.39 8.35
CA PRO A 58 -4.19 -21.95 8.70
C PRO A 58 -4.24 -20.85 9.76
N GLU A 59 -3.37 -20.91 10.78
CA GLU A 59 -3.36 -19.92 11.86
C GLU A 59 -2.82 -18.58 11.35
N LEU A 60 -1.72 -18.61 10.59
CA LEU A 60 -1.16 -17.41 9.97
C LEU A 60 -2.14 -16.78 8.99
N ARG A 61 -2.89 -17.59 8.23
CA ARG A 61 -3.92 -17.10 7.31
C ARG A 61 -5.06 -16.39 8.04
N GLU A 62 -5.47 -16.90 9.19
CA GLU A 62 -6.48 -16.24 10.03
C GLU A 62 -5.97 -14.92 10.61
N LEU A 63 -4.75 -14.92 11.18
CA LEU A 63 -4.10 -13.71 11.68
C LEU A 63 -3.94 -12.65 10.57
N TYR A 64 -3.58 -13.08 9.36
CA TYR A 64 -3.47 -12.22 8.20
C TYR A 64 -4.82 -11.59 7.84
N ALA A 65 -5.90 -12.39 7.81
CA ALA A 65 -7.25 -11.88 7.55
C ALA A 65 -7.68 -10.84 8.60
N GLU A 66 -7.40 -11.09 9.88
CA GLU A 66 -7.65 -10.13 10.96
C GLU A 66 -6.86 -8.83 10.78
N GLN A 67 -5.59 -8.93 10.37
CA GLN A 67 -4.76 -7.77 10.12
C GLN A 67 -5.25 -6.91 8.94
N LEU A 68 -5.77 -7.54 7.88
CA LEU A 68 -6.42 -6.84 6.78
C LEU A 68 -7.68 -6.08 7.23
N LYS A 69 -8.55 -6.72 8.02
CA LYS A 69 -9.73 -6.08 8.60
C LYS A 69 -9.34 -4.86 9.44
N ARG A 70 -8.35 -5.00 10.33
CA ARG A 70 -7.83 -3.90 11.17
C ARG A 70 -7.29 -2.73 10.33
N THR A 71 -6.56 -3.04 9.26
CA THR A 71 -5.97 -2.03 8.37
C THR A 71 -7.04 -1.27 7.60
N ARG A 72 -8.07 -1.97 7.09
CA ARG A 72 -9.24 -1.36 6.45
C ARG A 72 -9.96 -0.41 7.39
N ASN A 73 -10.32 -0.89 8.59
CA ASN A 73 -11.04 -0.10 9.60
C ASN A 73 -10.24 1.15 10.00
N ARG A 74 -8.91 1.04 10.10
CA ARG A 74 -8.04 2.21 10.36
C ARG A 74 -8.08 3.22 9.22
N HIS A 75 -8.05 2.78 7.97
CA HIS A 75 -8.12 3.68 6.82
C HIS A 75 -9.48 4.40 6.77
N GLU A 76 -10.58 3.68 6.98
CA GLU A 76 -11.93 4.27 7.05
C GLU A 76 -12.07 5.30 8.18
N ARG A 77 -11.47 5.03 9.35
CA ARG A 77 -11.44 5.99 10.46
C ARG A 77 -10.61 7.24 10.14
N ASN A 78 -9.47 7.07 9.48
CA ASN A 78 -8.60 8.19 9.11
C ASN A 78 -9.23 9.07 8.03
N ASP A 79 -10.00 8.49 7.11
CA ASP A 79 -10.72 9.21 6.05
C ASP A 79 -11.84 10.10 6.60
N LYS A 80 -12.53 9.64 7.65
CA LYS A 80 -13.58 10.41 8.35
C LYS A 80 -13.08 11.53 9.26
N LYS A 81 -11.76 11.71 9.39
CA LYS A 81 -11.19 12.78 10.24
C LYS A 81 -11.28 14.12 9.47
N PRO A 82 -12.01 15.12 9.99
CA PRO A 82 -12.16 16.43 9.34
C PRO A 82 -10.84 17.22 9.28
#